data_AF-A0A8T6STQ5-F1
#
_entry.id   AF-A0A8T6STQ5-F1
#
_cell.length_a   1.000
_cell.length_b   1.000
_cell.length_c   1.000
_cell.angle_alpha   90.00
_cell.angle_beta   90.00
_cell.angle_gamma   90.00
#
_symmetry.space_group_name_H-M   'P 1'
#
loop_
_entity.id
_entity.type
_entity.pdbx_description
1 polymer ?
#
loop_
_entity_poly.entity_id
_entity_poly.type
_entity_poly.pdbx_seq_one_letter_code
_entity_poly.pdbx_strand_id
1 'polypeptide(L)'
;LEESWRDDGLSFSRHFPPCDLDDTALGYTVLNYVGREPDPRVFDAYWKRDHFVTYTVESRGRPGPNIHALEALALSSHPHKEDLIDATLRWLRGEMVDGNHFVDDWHLSPAYVTSHAIFAFHLTEETLMERCVDYFLDTQRDDGSWGFTSNGNGLGTIEETAFALQGLLFYDRNVGHVDPEVVHGGVGFILDRYPTVRYPEMWVSKVLYSPGNIIESLVQGVLHMFRHGGPGPGTGPSRSI
;
A
#
# COMPACT_ATOMS: atom_id res chain seq x y z
N LEU A 1 1.46 19.26 4.09
CA LEU A 1 2.53 18.23 4.06
C LEU A 1 3.89 18.90 4.12
N GLU A 2 4.28 19.68 3.11
CA GLU A 2 5.59 20.38 3.07
C GLU A 2 5.87 21.23 4.33
N GLU A 3 4.93 22.07 4.76
CA GLU A 3 5.07 22.89 5.98
C GLU A 3 5.19 22.08 7.29
N SER A 4 4.84 20.80 7.26
CA SER A 4 4.90 19.90 8.42
C SER A 4 6.10 18.95 8.36
N TRP A 5 6.90 19.01 7.28
CA TRP A 5 8.10 18.19 7.12
C TRP A 5 9.17 18.61 8.11
N ARG A 6 9.72 17.64 8.86
CA ARG A 6 10.77 17.84 9.86
C ARG A 6 12.03 17.11 9.44
N ASP A 7 13.15 17.43 10.10
CA ASP A 7 14.45 16.79 9.84
C ASP A 7 14.41 15.26 10.08
N ASP A 8 13.55 14.80 10.98
CA ASP A 8 13.30 13.39 11.29
C ASP A 8 12.05 12.82 10.58
N GLY A 9 11.44 13.58 9.67
CA GLY A 9 10.33 13.13 8.83
C GLY A 9 8.95 13.69 9.22
N LEU A 10 7.93 12.85 9.10
CA LEU A 10 6.53 13.18 9.39
C LEU A 10 5.96 12.29 10.50
N SER A 11 4.85 12.76 11.05
CA SER A 11 4.04 12.12 12.06
C SER A 11 2.58 12.24 11.65
N PHE A 12 1.73 11.31 12.09
CA PHE A 12 0.29 11.35 11.83
C PHE A 12 -0.39 12.66 12.27
N SER A 13 0.26 13.46 13.12
CA SER A 13 -0.19 14.80 13.50
C SER A 13 0.96 15.76 13.78
N ARG A 14 0.79 17.02 13.37
CA ARG A 14 1.71 18.13 13.72
C ARG A 14 1.90 18.33 15.24
N HIS A 15 0.98 17.79 16.05
CA HIS A 15 1.00 17.91 17.51
C HIS A 15 1.49 16.65 18.20
N PHE A 16 1.74 15.57 17.46
CA PHE A 16 2.28 14.33 18.01
C PHE A 16 3.80 14.31 17.82
N PRO A 17 4.59 14.35 18.89
CA PRO A 17 6.02 14.60 18.77
C PRO A 17 6.82 13.59 17.94
N PRO A 18 6.70 12.27 18.12
CA PRO A 18 7.56 11.35 17.38
C PRO A 18 7.13 11.27 15.92
N CYS A 19 8.09 11.38 15.00
CA CYS A 19 7.93 10.93 13.63
C CYS A 19 7.98 9.40 13.55
N ASP A 20 7.43 8.85 12.48
CA ASP A 20 7.60 7.46 12.10
C ASP A 20 7.83 7.31 10.60
N LEU A 21 8.40 6.17 10.24
CA LEU A 21 8.71 5.83 8.87
C LEU A 21 7.47 5.76 7.98
N ASP A 22 6.34 5.30 8.51
CA ASP A 22 5.14 5.03 7.73
C ASP A 22 4.56 6.32 7.16
N ASP A 23 4.30 7.29 8.06
CA ASP A 23 3.87 8.64 7.69
C ASP A 23 4.92 9.38 6.87
N THR A 24 6.21 9.21 7.19
CA THR A 24 7.31 9.83 6.46
C THR A 24 7.38 9.33 5.01
N ALA A 25 7.30 8.02 4.79
CA ALA A 25 7.42 7.41 3.48
C ALA A 25 6.18 7.69 2.60
N LEU A 26 4.97 7.60 3.16
CA LEU A 26 3.76 7.99 2.45
C LEU A 26 3.75 9.47 2.11
N GLY A 27 4.14 10.34 3.05
CA GLY A 27 4.24 11.77 2.81
C GLY A 27 5.31 12.12 1.78
N TYR A 28 6.45 11.44 1.79
CA TYR A 28 7.50 11.57 0.77
C TYR A 28 6.94 11.25 -0.62
N THR A 29 6.27 10.10 -0.74
CA THR A 29 5.65 9.61 -1.98
C THR A 29 4.62 10.61 -2.52
N VAL A 30 3.72 11.12 -1.68
CA VAL A 30 2.73 12.14 -2.07
C VAL A 30 3.39 13.44 -2.51
N LEU A 31 4.44 13.90 -1.83
CA LEU A 31 5.19 15.09 -2.23
C LEU A 31 5.88 14.88 -3.58
N ASN A 32 6.47 13.70 -3.82
CA ASN A 32 7.11 13.35 -5.07
C ASN A 32 6.11 13.40 -6.25
N TYR A 33 4.89 12.87 -6.06
CA TYR A 33 3.81 12.94 -7.06
C TYR A 33 3.42 14.36 -7.48
N VAL A 34 3.64 15.37 -6.63
CA VAL A 34 3.39 16.79 -6.95
C VAL A 34 4.68 17.56 -7.33
N GLY A 35 5.76 16.85 -7.65
CA GLY A 35 7.03 17.43 -8.09
C GLY A 35 7.84 18.08 -6.97
N ARG A 36 7.63 17.64 -5.72
CA ARG A 36 8.39 18.07 -4.54
C ARG A 36 9.20 16.91 -3.99
N GLU A 37 10.49 17.12 -3.78
CA GLU A 37 11.37 16.09 -3.24
C GLU A 37 12.02 16.59 -1.94
N PRO A 38 11.53 16.14 -0.77
CA PRO A 38 12.23 16.35 0.50
C PRO A 38 13.61 15.66 0.50
N ASP A 39 14.48 15.98 1.47
CA ASP A 39 15.77 15.30 1.57
C ASP A 39 15.57 13.78 1.79
N PRO A 40 15.97 12.93 0.83
CA PRO A 40 15.76 11.48 0.95
C PRO A 40 16.59 10.85 2.08
N ARG A 41 17.60 11.55 2.61
CA ARG A 41 18.41 11.06 3.74
C ARG A 41 17.62 10.94 5.05
N VAL A 42 16.37 11.43 5.09
CA VAL A 42 15.45 11.19 6.22
C VAL A 42 15.33 9.69 6.54
N PHE A 43 15.42 8.82 5.54
CA PHE A 43 15.29 7.37 5.71
C PHE A 43 16.48 6.75 6.46
N ASP A 44 17.66 7.38 6.46
CA ASP A 44 18.85 6.90 7.17
C ASP A 44 18.60 6.74 8.68
N ALA A 45 17.72 7.57 9.27
CA ALA A 45 17.37 7.50 10.69
C ALA A 45 16.59 6.24 11.07
N TYR A 46 15.83 5.68 10.12
CA TYR A 46 14.99 4.50 10.28
C TYR A 46 15.68 3.22 9.85
N TRP A 47 16.76 3.33 9.07
CA TRP A 47 17.53 2.18 8.60
C TRP A 47 18.26 1.50 9.76
N LYS A 48 18.16 0.17 9.82
CA LYS A 48 18.96 -0.66 10.73
C LYS A 48 19.96 -1.48 9.90
N ARG A 49 20.06 -2.79 10.15
CA ARG A 49 21.08 -3.62 9.52
C ARG A 49 20.68 -4.02 8.09
N ASP A 50 19.42 -4.41 7.93
CA ASP A 50 18.87 -5.06 6.74
C ASP A 50 17.40 -4.71 6.50
N HIS A 51 16.83 -3.84 7.33
CA HIS A 51 15.43 -3.41 7.29
C HIS A 51 15.29 -2.04 7.93
N PHE A 52 14.13 -1.43 7.71
CA PHE A 52 13.72 -0.22 8.40
C PHE A 52 12.82 -0.51 9.60
N VAL A 53 12.88 0.35 10.61
CA VAL A 53 11.98 0.33 11.77
C VAL A 53 10.96 1.46 11.69
N THR A 54 9.77 1.28 12.28
CA THR A 54 8.71 2.30 12.28
C THR A 54 9.12 3.52 13.08
N TYR A 55 9.52 3.31 14.34
CA TYR A 55 10.08 4.34 15.20
C TYR A 55 11.57 4.09 15.40
N THR A 56 12.39 5.15 15.41
CA THR A 56 13.87 5.05 15.45
C THR A 56 14.42 4.31 16.68
N VAL A 57 13.66 4.26 17.76
CA VAL A 57 13.96 3.54 19.02
C VAL A 57 13.61 2.06 18.99
N GLU A 58 12.89 1.59 17.97
CA GLU A 58 12.56 0.18 17.81
C GLU A 58 13.74 -0.61 17.22
N SER A 59 13.61 -1.94 17.28
CA SER A 59 14.59 -2.88 16.74
C SER A 59 14.02 -3.89 15.75
N ARG A 60 12.69 -4.06 15.71
CA ARG A 60 12.01 -5.03 14.84
C ARG A 60 11.30 -4.27 13.72
N GLY A 61 11.61 -4.58 12.47
CA GLY A 61 10.89 -4.08 11.31
C GLY A 61 9.46 -4.61 11.19
N ARG A 62 8.67 -3.99 10.32
CA ARG A 62 7.32 -4.41 9.95
C ARG A 62 7.11 -4.28 8.44
N PRO A 63 6.35 -5.20 7.80
CA PRO A 63 6.12 -5.14 6.37
C PRO A 63 5.55 -3.82 5.88
N GLY A 64 4.52 -3.26 6.53
CA GLY A 64 3.86 -2.02 6.08
C GLY A 64 4.84 -0.85 5.88
N PRO A 65 5.53 -0.40 6.95
CA PRO A 65 6.50 0.69 6.87
C PRO A 65 7.66 0.40 5.91
N ASN A 66 8.12 -0.85 5.78
CA ASN A 66 9.18 -1.21 4.83
C ASN A 66 8.70 -1.19 3.38
N ILE A 67 7.45 -1.57 3.11
CA ILE A 67 6.81 -1.48 1.80
C ILE A 67 6.66 -0.01 1.38
N HIS A 68 6.18 0.86 2.28
CA HIS A 68 6.10 2.30 1.98
C HIS A 68 7.48 2.92 1.78
N ALA A 69 8.47 2.55 2.61
CA ALA A 69 9.85 3.00 2.43
C ALA A 69 10.43 2.54 1.09
N LEU A 70 10.14 1.30 0.65
CA LEU A 70 10.56 0.77 -0.64
C LEU A 70 10.01 1.60 -1.80
N GLU A 71 8.71 1.94 -1.79
CA GLU A 71 8.10 2.82 -2.79
C GLU A 71 8.75 4.21 -2.79
N ALA A 72 8.88 4.83 -1.60
CA ALA A 72 9.48 6.15 -1.48
C ALA A 72 10.94 6.18 -1.95
N LEU A 73 11.74 5.16 -1.61
CA LEU A 73 13.11 5.00 -2.08
C LEU A 73 13.15 4.86 -3.61
N ALA A 74 12.26 4.06 -4.19
CA ALA A 74 12.16 3.87 -5.64
C ALA A 74 11.86 5.18 -6.39
N LEU A 75 11.19 6.14 -5.76
CA LEU A 75 10.90 7.48 -6.29
C LEU A 75 11.96 8.54 -5.95
N SER A 76 12.86 8.24 -5.02
CA SER A 76 13.85 9.19 -4.50
C SER A 76 15.13 9.28 -5.33
N SER A 77 15.90 10.34 -5.07
CA SER A 77 17.30 10.55 -5.45
C SER A 77 18.31 10.10 -4.37
N HIS A 78 17.92 9.20 -3.46
CA HIS A 78 18.79 8.78 -2.36
C HIS A 78 20.15 8.25 -2.88
N PRO A 79 21.31 8.71 -2.34
CA PRO A 79 22.63 8.30 -2.85
C PRO A 79 22.92 6.80 -2.75
N HIS A 80 22.29 6.10 -1.80
CA HIS A 80 22.42 4.66 -1.57
C HIS A 80 21.13 3.90 -1.92
N LYS A 81 20.29 4.47 -2.79
CA LYS A 81 18.98 3.93 -3.16
C LYS A 81 19.02 2.45 -3.53
N GLU A 82 19.86 2.08 -4.49
CA GLU A 82 19.90 0.70 -5.01
C GLU A 82 20.26 -0.31 -3.90
N ASP A 83 21.26 0.00 -3.06
CA ASP A 83 21.66 -0.87 -1.95
C ASP A 83 20.54 -1.04 -0.90
N LEU A 84 19.80 0.04 -0.61
CA LEU A 84 18.68 0.03 0.33
C LEU A 84 17.49 -0.74 -0.24
N ILE A 85 17.15 -0.53 -1.51
CA ILE A 85 16.09 -1.29 -2.22
C ILE A 85 16.42 -2.78 -2.20
N ASP A 86 17.63 -3.16 -2.60
CA ASP A 86 18.08 -4.54 -2.65
C ASP A 86 18.00 -5.24 -1.27
N ALA A 87 18.45 -4.55 -0.22
CA ALA A 87 18.40 -5.09 1.13
C ALA A 87 16.96 -5.21 1.64
N THR A 88 16.13 -4.21 1.38
CA THR A 88 14.71 -4.20 1.78
C THR A 88 13.91 -5.29 1.06
N LEU A 89 14.13 -5.47 -0.26
CA LEU A 89 13.52 -6.58 -1.02
C LEU A 89 13.93 -7.95 -0.49
N ARG A 90 15.21 -8.14 -0.12
CA ARG A 90 15.66 -9.39 0.51
C ARG A 90 14.97 -9.64 1.84
N TRP A 91 14.81 -8.60 2.66
CA TRP A 91 14.11 -8.72 3.94
C TRP A 91 12.61 -9.02 3.75
N LEU A 92 11.91 -8.25 2.90
CA LEU A 92 10.49 -8.45 2.61
C LEU A 92 10.18 -9.84 2.06
N ARG A 93 11.04 -10.42 1.21
CA ARG A 93 10.88 -11.82 0.77
C ARG A 93 10.82 -12.82 1.92
N GLY A 94 11.55 -12.56 3.02
CA GLY A 94 11.53 -13.37 4.22
C GLY A 94 10.28 -13.17 5.10
N GLU A 95 9.60 -12.03 4.95
CA GLU A 95 8.40 -11.68 5.72
C GLU A 95 7.09 -12.03 5.00
N MET A 96 7.14 -12.44 3.72
CA MET A 96 5.97 -12.88 2.99
C MET A 96 5.37 -14.14 3.63
N VAL A 97 4.07 -14.10 3.89
CA VAL A 97 3.28 -15.24 4.33
C VAL A 97 2.88 -16.04 3.10
N ASP A 98 3.11 -17.36 3.17
CA ASP A 98 2.87 -18.33 2.08
C ASP A 98 3.50 -17.93 0.72
N GLY A 99 4.44 -16.98 0.75
CA GLY A 99 5.13 -16.46 -0.43
C GLY A 99 4.31 -15.51 -1.30
N ASN A 100 3.10 -15.08 -0.90
CA ASN A 100 2.21 -14.28 -1.76
C ASN A 100 1.55 -13.06 -1.09
N HIS A 101 1.56 -12.96 0.24
CA HIS A 101 0.94 -11.82 0.93
C HIS A 101 1.73 -11.38 2.16
N PHE A 102 1.31 -10.27 2.77
CA PHE A 102 1.87 -9.75 4.00
C PHE A 102 0.81 -9.60 5.07
N VAL A 103 1.26 -9.69 6.32
CA VAL A 103 0.51 -9.28 7.50
C VAL A 103 1.26 -8.15 8.18
N ASP A 104 0.54 -7.29 8.87
CA ASP A 104 1.12 -6.13 9.53
C ASP A 104 0.55 -5.94 10.94
N ASP A 105 1.26 -5.21 11.78
CA ASP A 105 0.83 -4.93 13.15
C ASP A 105 -0.13 -3.73 13.23
N TRP A 106 -0.22 -2.90 12.19
CA TRP A 106 -1.02 -1.67 12.17
C TRP A 106 -2.42 -1.86 11.58
N HIS A 107 -2.66 -2.97 10.88
CA HIS A 107 -3.95 -3.31 10.29
C HIS A 107 -4.21 -4.82 10.34
N LEU A 108 -5.41 -5.23 10.78
CA LEU A 108 -5.75 -6.64 10.96
C LEU A 108 -5.85 -7.42 9.63
N SER A 109 -6.23 -6.75 8.55
CA SER A 109 -6.38 -7.41 7.25
C SER A 109 -5.07 -7.45 6.47
N PRO A 110 -4.66 -8.62 5.95
CA PRO A 110 -3.59 -8.73 4.98
C PRO A 110 -3.82 -7.91 3.70
N ALA A 111 -5.08 -7.63 3.35
CA ALA A 111 -5.42 -6.91 2.13
C ALA A 111 -4.81 -5.49 2.10
N TYR A 112 -4.73 -4.83 3.26
CA TYR A 112 -4.13 -3.50 3.40
C TYR A 112 -2.68 -3.50 2.91
N VAL A 113 -1.80 -4.19 3.61
CA VAL A 113 -0.37 -4.17 3.34
C VAL A 113 -0.03 -4.84 2.00
N THR A 114 -0.77 -5.88 1.61
CA THR A 114 -0.54 -6.59 0.34
C THR A 114 -0.94 -5.74 -0.87
N SER A 115 -1.99 -4.92 -0.77
CA SER A 115 -2.35 -3.97 -1.83
C SER A 115 -1.24 -2.93 -2.02
N HIS A 116 -0.72 -2.37 -0.92
CA HIS A 116 0.37 -1.39 -0.98
C HIS A 116 1.67 -2.01 -1.53
N ALA A 117 1.94 -3.29 -1.27
CA ALA A 117 3.08 -4.01 -1.83
C ALA A 117 3.07 -4.03 -3.37
N ILE A 118 1.89 -4.10 -4.00
CA ILE A 118 1.76 -4.09 -5.48
C ILE A 118 2.34 -2.80 -6.07
N PHE A 119 2.10 -1.65 -5.45
CA PHE A 119 2.62 -0.36 -5.91
C PHE A 119 4.14 -0.27 -5.73
N ALA A 120 4.64 -0.67 -4.56
CA ALA A 120 6.08 -0.66 -4.29
C ALA A 120 6.84 -1.63 -5.21
N PHE A 121 6.31 -2.83 -5.45
CA PHE A 121 6.91 -3.84 -6.30
C PHE A 121 6.81 -3.54 -7.79
N HIS A 122 5.79 -2.80 -8.24
CA HIS A 122 5.74 -2.30 -9.62
C HIS A 122 6.99 -1.48 -9.98
N LEU A 123 7.55 -0.74 -9.01
CA LEU A 123 8.73 0.09 -9.21
C LEU A 123 10.05 -0.66 -9.00
N THR A 124 10.02 -1.88 -8.46
CA THR A 124 11.22 -2.52 -7.91
C THR A 124 11.38 -4.01 -8.24
N GLU A 125 10.32 -4.82 -8.23
CA GLU A 125 10.40 -6.27 -8.38
C GLU A 125 9.07 -6.88 -8.88
N GLU A 126 8.89 -6.96 -10.20
CA GLU A 126 7.66 -7.42 -10.86
C GLU A 126 7.22 -8.84 -10.44
N THR A 127 8.16 -9.78 -10.24
CA THR A 127 7.80 -11.14 -9.81
C THR A 127 7.17 -11.20 -8.41
N LEU A 128 7.52 -10.27 -7.51
CA LEU A 128 6.84 -10.19 -6.20
C LEU A 128 5.48 -9.51 -6.31
N MET A 129 5.35 -8.53 -7.21
CA MET A 129 4.06 -7.91 -7.53
C MET A 129 3.05 -8.95 -8.02
N GLU A 130 3.44 -9.81 -8.97
CA GLU A 130 2.58 -10.87 -9.51
C GLU A 130 2.06 -11.82 -8.42
N ARG A 131 2.91 -12.19 -7.46
CA ARG A 131 2.49 -13.03 -6.33
C ARG A 131 1.45 -12.36 -5.44
N CYS A 132 1.59 -11.05 -5.20
CA CYS A 132 0.58 -10.29 -4.45
C CYS A 132 -0.74 -10.18 -5.22
N VAL A 133 -0.68 -10.13 -6.55
CA VAL A 133 -1.87 -10.19 -7.40
C VAL A 133 -2.52 -11.57 -7.32
N ASP A 134 -1.75 -12.66 -7.42
CA ASP A 134 -2.23 -14.04 -7.27
C ASP A 134 -2.96 -14.24 -5.93
N TYR A 135 -2.42 -13.68 -4.84
CA TYR A 135 -3.11 -13.71 -3.55
C TYR A 135 -4.52 -13.13 -3.62
N PHE A 136 -4.72 -11.98 -4.28
CA PHE A 136 -6.06 -11.40 -4.41
C PHE A 136 -6.96 -12.23 -5.34
N LEU A 137 -6.43 -12.76 -6.44
CA LEU A 137 -7.20 -13.62 -7.35
C LEU A 137 -7.66 -14.90 -6.65
N ASP A 138 -6.79 -15.52 -5.85
CA ASP A 138 -7.06 -16.77 -5.15
C ASP A 138 -7.99 -16.62 -3.93
N THR A 139 -8.12 -15.41 -3.38
CA THR A 139 -8.86 -15.15 -2.14
C THR A 139 -10.18 -14.39 -2.35
N GLN A 140 -10.54 -14.09 -3.59
CA GLN A 140 -11.86 -13.54 -3.88
C GLN A 140 -12.95 -14.54 -3.47
N ARG A 141 -14.00 -14.03 -2.83
CA ARG A 141 -15.15 -14.83 -2.39
C ARG A 141 -16.19 -14.95 -3.48
N ASP A 142 -17.10 -15.92 -3.33
CA ASP A 142 -18.21 -16.17 -4.28
C ASP A 142 -19.13 -14.94 -4.51
N ASP A 143 -19.23 -14.03 -3.53
CA ASP A 143 -19.99 -12.78 -3.65
C ASP A 143 -19.18 -11.60 -4.21
N GLY A 144 -17.97 -11.87 -4.70
CA GLY A 144 -17.04 -10.91 -5.28
C GLY A 144 -16.19 -10.13 -4.28
N SER A 145 -16.43 -10.29 -2.98
CA SER A 145 -15.76 -9.52 -1.93
C SER A 145 -14.43 -10.13 -1.48
N TRP A 146 -13.64 -9.34 -0.76
CA TRP A 146 -12.51 -9.80 0.04
C TRP A 146 -12.79 -9.56 1.52
N GLY A 147 -12.31 -10.48 2.36
CA GLY A 147 -12.40 -10.36 3.82
C GLY A 147 -11.55 -11.40 4.55
N PHE A 148 -10.80 -10.95 5.54
CA PHE A 148 -9.94 -11.79 6.36
C PHE A 148 -10.72 -12.46 7.48
N THR A 149 -10.48 -13.77 7.65
CA THR A 149 -11.32 -14.69 8.44
C THR A 149 -11.34 -14.40 9.94
N SER A 150 -10.39 -13.63 10.48
CA SER A 150 -10.32 -13.31 11.92
C SER A 150 -11.26 -12.19 12.36
N ASN A 151 -12.00 -11.55 11.44
CA ASN A 151 -13.04 -10.55 11.74
C ASN A 151 -14.28 -11.13 12.49
N GLY A 152 -14.26 -12.43 12.81
CA GLY A 152 -15.24 -13.09 13.68
C GLY A 152 -16.55 -13.49 12.99
N ASN A 153 -16.76 -13.11 11.72
CA ASN A 153 -17.95 -13.49 10.96
C ASN A 153 -17.63 -14.15 9.61
N GLY A 154 -16.37 -14.11 9.15
CA GLY A 154 -15.93 -14.72 7.89
C GLY A 154 -16.57 -14.07 6.67
N LEU A 155 -16.98 -12.80 6.75
CA LEU A 155 -17.62 -12.04 5.67
C LEU A 155 -16.62 -11.06 5.03
N GLY A 156 -16.88 -10.71 3.78
CA GLY A 156 -16.16 -9.63 3.11
C GLY A 156 -16.51 -8.25 3.66
N THR A 157 -15.59 -7.31 3.51
CA THR A 157 -15.77 -5.92 3.95
C THR A 157 -15.51 -4.95 2.81
N ILE A 158 -16.12 -3.76 2.88
CA ILE A 158 -15.92 -2.70 1.88
C ILE A 158 -14.45 -2.30 1.81
N GLU A 159 -13.79 -2.13 2.96
CA GLU A 159 -12.39 -1.70 3.05
C GLU A 159 -11.44 -2.73 2.42
N GLU A 160 -11.57 -4.01 2.75
CA GLU A 160 -10.71 -5.06 2.21
C GLU A 160 -10.95 -5.29 0.73
N THR A 161 -12.21 -5.25 0.30
CA THR A 161 -12.58 -5.32 -1.13
C THR A 161 -12.00 -4.13 -1.89
N ALA A 162 -12.00 -2.93 -1.30
CA ALA A 162 -11.42 -1.75 -1.94
C ALA A 162 -9.89 -1.84 -2.02
N PHE A 163 -9.19 -2.37 -1.01
CA PHE A 163 -7.76 -2.63 -1.10
C PHE A 163 -7.43 -3.63 -2.21
N ALA A 164 -8.14 -4.76 -2.28
CA ALA A 164 -7.93 -5.75 -3.34
C ALA A 164 -8.15 -5.14 -4.73
N LEU A 165 -9.25 -4.42 -4.94
CA LEU A 165 -9.54 -3.76 -6.20
C LEU A 165 -8.53 -2.67 -6.56
N GLN A 166 -8.01 -1.93 -5.58
CA GLN A 166 -6.99 -0.91 -5.81
C GLN A 166 -5.74 -1.53 -6.44
N GLY A 167 -5.25 -2.64 -5.89
CA GLY A 167 -4.12 -3.39 -6.45
C GLY A 167 -4.42 -4.01 -7.81
N LEU A 168 -5.56 -4.69 -7.95
CA LEU A 168 -5.95 -5.38 -9.20
C LEU A 168 -6.20 -4.41 -10.36
N LEU A 169 -6.92 -3.30 -10.13
CA LEU A 169 -7.15 -2.27 -11.15
C LEU A 169 -5.85 -1.57 -11.55
N PHE A 170 -4.91 -1.41 -10.61
CA PHE A 170 -3.59 -0.89 -10.93
C PHE A 170 -2.80 -1.87 -11.81
N TYR A 171 -2.80 -3.16 -11.46
CA TYR A 171 -2.12 -4.20 -12.22
C TYR A 171 -2.68 -4.33 -13.65
N ASP A 172 -4.01 -4.40 -13.81
CA ASP A 172 -4.68 -4.49 -15.13
C ASP A 172 -4.35 -3.30 -16.06
N ARG A 173 -4.13 -2.12 -15.47
CA ARG A 173 -3.84 -0.91 -16.24
C ARG A 173 -2.39 -0.80 -16.69
N ASN A 174 -1.46 -1.25 -15.86
CA ASN A 174 -0.05 -0.88 -16.00
C ASN A 174 0.87 -2.06 -16.36
N VAL A 175 0.45 -3.29 -16.07
CA VAL A 175 1.35 -4.46 -16.14
C VAL A 175 0.70 -5.60 -16.91
N GLY A 176 -0.35 -6.20 -16.34
CA GLY A 176 -0.97 -7.41 -16.88
C GLY A 176 -2.45 -7.23 -17.18
N HIS A 177 -3.16 -8.35 -17.24
CA HIS A 177 -4.61 -8.36 -17.41
C HIS A 177 -5.27 -9.04 -16.20
N VAL A 178 -6.35 -8.44 -15.71
CA VAL A 178 -7.25 -9.03 -14.71
C VAL A 178 -8.59 -9.32 -15.37
N ASP A 179 -9.14 -10.51 -15.11
CA ASP A 179 -10.46 -10.88 -15.62
C ASP A 179 -11.51 -9.81 -15.21
N PRO A 180 -12.24 -9.21 -16.17
CA PRO A 180 -13.28 -8.24 -15.86
C PRO A 180 -14.36 -8.75 -14.89
N GLU A 181 -14.64 -10.05 -14.85
CA GLU A 181 -15.60 -10.63 -13.90
C GLU A 181 -15.13 -10.48 -12.44
N VAL A 182 -13.83 -10.65 -12.17
CA VAL A 182 -13.23 -10.44 -10.83
C VAL A 182 -13.44 -9.00 -10.38
N VAL A 183 -13.12 -8.03 -11.25
CA VAL A 183 -13.26 -6.60 -10.96
C VAL A 183 -14.74 -6.23 -10.78
N HIS A 184 -15.63 -6.68 -11.67
CA HIS A 184 -17.06 -6.41 -11.59
C HIS A 184 -17.69 -7.00 -10.33
N GLY A 185 -17.29 -8.20 -9.91
CA GLY A 185 -17.77 -8.81 -8.67
C GLY A 185 -17.45 -7.93 -7.46
N GLY A 186 -16.20 -7.52 -7.29
CA GLY A 186 -15.78 -6.66 -6.18
C GLY A 186 -16.44 -5.28 -6.21
N VAL A 187 -16.52 -4.66 -7.39
CA VAL A 187 -17.18 -3.35 -7.54
C VAL A 187 -18.68 -3.47 -7.25
N GLY A 188 -19.34 -4.53 -7.71
CA GLY A 188 -20.74 -4.83 -7.41
C GLY A 188 -20.97 -4.93 -5.91
N PHE A 189 -20.12 -5.69 -5.21
CA PHE A 189 -20.18 -5.79 -3.74
C PHE A 189 -20.08 -4.43 -3.04
N ILE A 190 -19.15 -3.56 -3.47
CA ILE A 190 -19.01 -2.21 -2.91
C ILE A 190 -20.26 -1.38 -3.21
N LEU A 191 -20.75 -1.35 -4.45
CA LEU A 191 -21.90 -0.53 -4.85
C LEU A 191 -23.19 -0.92 -4.14
N ASP A 192 -23.37 -2.19 -3.79
CA ASP A 192 -24.53 -2.68 -3.04
C ASP A 192 -24.53 -2.24 -1.58
N ARG A 193 -23.37 -1.86 -1.02
CA ARG A 193 -23.19 -1.58 0.43
C ARG A 193 -22.70 -0.17 0.72
N TYR A 194 -22.24 0.56 -0.27
CA TYR A 194 -21.71 1.93 -0.14
C TYR A 194 -22.76 2.98 -0.52
N PRO A 195 -22.92 4.07 0.27
CA PRO A 195 -22.23 4.36 1.53
C PRO A 195 -22.77 3.54 2.70
N THR A 196 -21.90 3.17 3.63
CA THR A 196 -22.27 2.53 4.90
C THR A 196 -22.17 3.50 6.06
N VAL A 197 -22.94 3.24 7.13
CA VAL A 197 -22.93 4.06 8.36
C VAL A 197 -21.72 3.77 9.24
N ARG A 198 -21.16 2.55 9.16
CA ARG A 198 -20.02 2.12 9.98
C ARG A 198 -19.20 1.08 9.24
N TYR A 199 -17.88 1.27 9.25
CA TYR A 199 -16.92 0.27 8.79
C TYR A 199 -16.44 -0.59 9.98
N PRO A 200 -16.07 -1.86 9.74
CA PRO A 200 -15.38 -2.69 10.73
C PRO A 200 -14.10 -2.02 11.25
N GLU A 201 -13.80 -2.18 12.53
CA GLU A 201 -12.61 -1.61 13.16
C GLU A 201 -11.41 -2.55 12.93
N MET A 202 -10.58 -2.24 11.94
CA MET A 202 -9.43 -3.08 11.54
C MET A 202 -8.07 -2.40 11.74
N TRP A 203 -8.04 -1.09 12.02
CA TRP A 203 -6.82 -0.37 12.29
C TRP A 203 -6.42 -0.53 13.76
N VAL A 204 -5.14 -0.75 14.01
CA VAL A 204 -4.63 -1.10 15.34
C VAL A 204 -3.97 0.11 16.00
N SER A 205 -4.45 0.44 17.20
CA SER A 205 -3.78 1.35 18.13
C SER A 205 -3.83 0.74 19.54
N LYS A 206 -4.14 1.52 20.58
CA LYS A 206 -4.47 0.98 21.91
C LYS A 206 -5.70 0.06 21.87
N VAL A 207 -6.61 0.33 20.94
CA VAL A 207 -7.78 -0.46 20.60
C VAL A 207 -7.94 -0.46 19.08
N LEU A 208 -8.83 -1.31 18.57
CA LEU A 208 -9.21 -1.27 17.16
C LEU A 208 -10.02 -0.01 16.87
N TYR A 209 -9.83 0.55 15.69
CA TYR A 209 -10.60 1.68 15.19
C TYR A 209 -10.80 1.62 13.66
N SER A 210 -11.63 2.52 13.14
CA SER A 210 -11.90 2.67 11.70
C SER A 210 -11.77 4.15 11.30
N PRO A 211 -10.75 4.54 10.53
CA PRO A 211 -10.60 5.89 10.01
C PRO A 211 -11.51 6.11 8.79
N GLY A 212 -12.79 6.44 9.04
CA GLY A 212 -13.82 6.53 7.99
C GLY A 212 -13.41 7.38 6.76
N ASN A 213 -12.74 8.52 6.95
CA ASN A 213 -12.29 9.35 5.83
C ASN A 213 -11.22 8.67 4.95
N ILE A 214 -10.35 7.84 5.54
CA ILE A 214 -9.33 7.09 4.80
C ILE A 214 -10.00 5.99 3.97
N ILE A 215 -10.94 5.26 4.59
CA ILE A 215 -11.70 4.20 3.92
C ILE A 215 -12.54 4.79 2.79
N GLU A 216 -13.21 5.93 3.01
CA GLU A 216 -13.97 6.60 1.96
C GLU A 216 -13.08 7.09 0.81
N SER A 217 -11.90 7.62 1.12
CA SER A 217 -10.93 8.01 0.09
C SER A 217 -10.50 6.83 -0.78
N LEU A 218 -10.23 5.67 -0.16
CA LEU A 218 -9.89 4.43 -0.85
C LEU A 218 -11.04 3.97 -1.77
N VAL A 219 -12.27 3.89 -1.23
CA VAL A 219 -13.46 3.46 -2.00
C VAL A 219 -13.69 4.38 -3.19
N GLN A 220 -13.64 5.70 -2.99
CA GLN A 220 -13.82 6.66 -4.07
C GLN A 220 -12.71 6.57 -5.12
N GLY A 221 -11.46 6.34 -4.69
CA GLY A 221 -10.33 6.10 -5.59
C GLY A 221 -10.56 4.88 -6.49
N VAL A 222 -10.98 3.75 -5.90
CA VAL A 222 -11.30 2.51 -6.65
C VAL A 222 -12.44 2.72 -7.62
N LEU A 223 -13.55 3.32 -7.19
CA LEU A 223 -14.70 3.57 -8.05
C LEU A 223 -14.36 4.54 -9.20
N HIS A 224 -13.50 5.53 -8.94
CA HIS A 224 -12.98 6.41 -9.98
C HIS A 224 -12.09 5.65 -10.97
N MET A 225 -11.15 4.84 -10.48
CA MET A 225 -10.28 4.00 -11.32
C MET A 225 -11.08 3.06 -12.19
N PHE A 226 -12.12 2.42 -11.65
CA PHE A 226 -13.00 1.53 -12.40
C PHE A 226 -13.79 2.27 -13.50
N ARG A 227 -14.43 3.40 -13.18
CA ARG A 227 -15.25 4.17 -14.15
C ARG A 227 -14.45 4.77 -15.29
N HIS A 228 -13.18 5.06 -15.04
CA HIS A 228 -12.30 5.75 -16.00
C HIS A 228 -11.15 4.85 -16.49
N GLY A 229 -11.18 3.55 -16.18
CA GLY A 229 -10.23 2.56 -16.65
C GLY A 229 -10.52 2.13 -18.07
N GLY A 230 -9.97 2.84 -19.04
CA GLY A 230 -9.61 2.27 -20.34
C GLY A 230 -8.12 1.92 -20.37
N PRO A 231 -7.63 1.16 -21.37
CA PRO A 231 -6.20 0.92 -21.52
C PRO A 231 -5.45 2.26 -21.49
N GLY A 232 -4.44 2.36 -20.64
CA GLY A 232 -3.59 3.55 -20.56
C GLY A 232 -3.02 3.89 -21.95
N PRO A 233 -2.68 5.17 -22.23
CA PRO A 233 -1.99 5.51 -23.45
C PRO A 233 -0.70 4.68 -23.50
N GLY A 234 -0.67 3.72 -24.43
CA GLY A 234 0.47 2.84 -24.60
C GLY A 234 1.76 3.64 -24.65
N THR A 235 2.80 3.09 -24.03
CA THR A 235 4.18 3.52 -24.16
C THR A 235 4.59 3.48 -25.64
N GLY A 236 4.30 4.57 -26.35
CA GLY A 236 4.87 4.87 -27.66
C GLY A 236 6.36 5.14 -27.51
N PRO A 237 7.18 4.81 -28.52
CA PRO A 237 8.62 4.80 -28.39
C PRO A 237 9.16 6.21 -28.13
N SER A 238 10.15 6.29 -27.24
CA SER A 238 11.00 7.46 -27.04
C SER A 238 11.37 8.08 -28.39
N ARG A 239 10.89 9.31 -28.61
CA ARG A 239 11.38 10.13 -29.72
C ARG A 239 12.53 10.98 -29.20
N SER A 240 13.74 10.49 -29.49
CA SER A 240 14.95 11.29 -29.52
C SER A 240 14.77 12.49 -30.45
N ILE A 241 15.09 13.69 -29.96
CA ILE A 241 15.71 14.76 -30.74
C ILE A 241 16.77 15.40 -29.83
#